data_AF-A0A9X0H6S8-F1
#
_entry.id   AF-A0A9X0H6S8-F1
#
_cell.length_a   1.000
_cell.length_b   1.000
_cell.length_c   1.000
_cell.angle_alpha   90.00
_cell.angle_beta   90.00
_cell.angle_gamma   90.00
#
_symmetry.space_group_name_H-M   'P 1'
#
loop_
_entity.id
_entity.type
_entity.pdbx_description
1 polymer ?
#
loop_
_entity_poly.entity_id
_entity_poly.type
_entity_poly.pdbx_seq_one_letter_code
_entity_poly.pdbx_strand_id
1 'polypeptide(L)'
;MFIDWLTVSQEHLHDLPVVCDVFTLTIDANTNEVLSTRQPRFKHEASFSTSVTISVQGRKIRVEGNPSRVGRLDNLFGYTTIEQCISVYNALLREHGLPGFTRCTRLDIRTGASGAKSGDRIADGAKIERIDLTTNVAVGSGNVVSYLRGVSSQRIGHSIGFLYPNGRTVTWTPKGNGKGGRLQYRKAYDKAFEMDQNCLPKIKRLFGDESEEFKYVKQVRDYCAEQGVVRMEQELKSELLQREALCYWGLFKESRLNELHDEFLGIDEKLKVTAMDMMTIAEQLLQDGIVSSRQAANSTASCAILWMHGQIFDFAKSQTKTHAARLNRIGINIRNACDTSRFAPVFVRQCREVTKSTLAVPAWYKRVNHLHQVSA
;
A
#
# COMPACT_ATOMS: atom_id res chain seq x y z
N MET A 1 -4.60 -0.57 10.64
CA MET A 1 -3.88 0.15 9.57
C MET A 1 -2.84 1.09 10.17
N PHE A 2 -1.67 1.24 9.56
CA PHE A 2 -0.66 2.26 9.85
C PHE A 2 -0.09 2.85 8.54
N ILE A 3 0.63 3.95 8.62
CA ILE A 3 1.20 4.67 7.47
C ILE A 3 2.68 4.30 7.33
N ASP A 4 3.04 3.66 6.21
CA ASP A 4 4.41 3.22 5.93
C ASP A 4 5.20 4.19 5.05
N TRP A 5 4.51 5.03 4.28
CA TRP A 5 5.16 6.09 3.52
C TRP A 5 4.28 7.31 3.46
N LEU A 6 4.88 8.49 3.54
CA LEU A 6 4.17 9.75 3.38
C LEU A 6 5.04 10.72 2.57
N THR A 7 4.45 11.32 1.54
CA THR A 7 5.03 12.44 0.82
C THR A 7 4.14 13.65 1.01
N VAL A 8 4.71 14.73 1.55
CA VAL A 8 3.99 15.96 1.88
C VAL A 8 4.73 17.14 1.28
N SER A 9 4.00 18.16 0.83
CA SER A 9 4.57 19.45 0.50
C SER A 9 3.72 20.62 0.97
N GLN A 10 4.34 21.77 1.16
CA GLN A 10 3.66 23.02 1.49
C GLN A 10 4.39 24.17 0.83
N GLU A 11 3.63 25.15 0.36
CA GLU A 11 4.13 26.40 -0.23
C GLU A 11 3.87 27.53 0.77
N HIS A 12 4.92 28.29 1.11
CA HIS A 12 4.86 29.38 2.08
C HIS A 12 4.72 30.74 1.37
N LEU A 13 4.36 31.79 2.13
CA LEU A 13 4.24 33.15 1.61
C LEU A 13 5.59 33.86 1.44
N HIS A 14 6.65 33.29 2.01
CA HIS A 14 8.01 33.81 2.00
C HIS A 14 8.97 32.75 1.45
N ASP A 15 10.13 33.20 0.98
CA ASP A 15 11.20 32.32 0.53
C ASP A 15 11.85 31.61 1.73
N LEU A 16 12.11 30.33 1.56
CA LEU A 16 12.69 29.47 2.60
C LEU A 16 14.22 29.55 2.59
N PRO A 17 14.87 29.34 3.75
CA PRO A 17 16.32 29.39 3.83
C PRO A 17 16.99 28.29 2.99
N VAL A 18 18.20 28.60 2.51
CA VAL A 18 19.11 27.60 1.95
C VAL A 18 19.71 26.83 3.12
N VAL A 19 19.57 25.51 3.08
CA VAL A 19 19.99 24.57 4.14
C VAL A 19 21.05 23.57 3.64
N CYS A 20 21.43 23.67 2.37
CA CYS A 20 22.49 22.87 1.75
C CYS A 20 23.71 23.74 1.44
N ASP A 21 24.90 23.13 1.41
CA ASP A 21 26.15 23.82 1.06
C ASP A 21 26.21 24.32 -0.40
N VAL A 22 25.34 23.77 -1.26
CA VAL A 22 25.26 24.10 -2.68
C VAL A 22 23.84 24.51 -3.03
N PHE A 23 23.69 25.58 -3.81
CA PHE A 23 22.42 26.01 -4.38
C PHE A 23 22.64 26.58 -5.79
N THR A 24 21.57 26.64 -6.56
CA THR A 24 21.54 27.15 -7.94
C THR A 24 20.58 28.33 -8.01
N LEU A 25 21.08 29.44 -8.54
CA LEU A 25 20.29 30.61 -8.90
C LEU A 25 20.03 30.61 -10.40
N THR A 26 18.79 30.87 -10.79
CA THR A 26 18.44 31.22 -12.18
C THR A 26 18.27 32.72 -12.24
N ILE A 27 19.10 33.39 -13.04
CA ILE A 27 19.11 34.85 -13.18
C ILE A 27 18.70 35.18 -14.61
N ASP A 28 17.78 36.13 -14.78
CA ASP A 28 17.45 36.66 -16.10
C ASP A 28 18.65 37.47 -16.63
N ALA A 29 19.17 37.06 -17.79
CA ALA A 29 20.39 37.67 -18.35
C ALA A 29 20.21 39.12 -18.80
N ASN A 30 18.98 39.58 -19.02
CA ASN A 30 18.68 40.94 -19.48
C ASN A 30 18.36 41.87 -18.30
N THR A 31 17.64 41.39 -17.28
CA THR A 31 17.20 42.21 -16.15
C THR A 31 18.07 42.05 -14.90
N ASN A 32 18.94 41.04 -14.85
CA ASN A 32 19.69 40.60 -13.66
C ASN A 32 18.79 40.21 -12.47
N GLU A 33 17.50 39.99 -12.69
CA GLU A 33 16.58 39.54 -11.64
C GLU A 33 16.75 38.04 -11.36
N VAL A 34 16.71 37.67 -10.07
CA VAL A 34 16.73 36.26 -9.66
C VAL A 34 15.34 35.66 -9.87
N LEU A 35 15.22 34.78 -10.87
CA LEU A 35 13.98 34.10 -11.23
C LEU A 35 13.66 32.91 -10.31
N SER A 36 14.68 32.17 -9.87
CA SER A 36 14.47 31.07 -8.92
C SER A 36 15.73 30.68 -8.14
N THR A 37 15.52 30.22 -6.91
CA THR A 37 16.55 29.61 -6.06
C THR A 37 16.18 28.15 -5.82
N ARG A 38 17.09 27.24 -6.19
CA ARG A 38 16.92 25.79 -5.99
C ARG A 38 18.12 25.23 -5.23
N GLN A 39 17.88 24.27 -4.36
CA GLN A 39 18.95 23.54 -3.69
C GLN A 39 18.78 22.03 -3.92
N PRO A 40 19.88 21.24 -3.87
CA PRO A 40 19.81 19.80 -3.91
C PRO A 40 18.89 19.27 -2.82
N ARG A 41 18.25 18.15 -3.12
CA ARG A 41 17.55 17.38 -2.08
C ARG A 41 18.60 16.81 -1.14
N PHE A 42 18.34 16.85 0.15
CA PHE A 42 19.20 16.24 1.15
C PHE A 42 18.46 15.12 1.87
N LYS A 43 19.24 14.15 2.35
CA LYS A 43 18.72 13.01 3.12
C LYS A 43 19.03 13.24 4.58
N HIS A 44 18.00 13.25 5.40
CA HIS A 44 18.17 13.05 6.84
C HIS A 44 18.26 11.54 7.07
N GLU A 45 19.43 11.06 7.48
CA GLU A 45 19.67 9.66 7.86
C GLU A 45 19.57 9.51 9.37
N ALA A 46 18.54 8.79 9.83
CA ALA A 46 18.43 8.43 11.23
C ALA A 46 19.30 7.20 11.56
N SER A 47 19.47 6.88 12.86
CA SER A 47 20.41 5.91 13.44
C SER A 47 20.46 4.51 12.80
N PHE A 48 19.43 4.10 12.06
CA PHE A 48 19.30 2.75 11.49
C PHE A 48 19.06 2.74 9.98
N SER A 49 19.53 3.80 9.28
CA SER A 49 19.56 3.91 7.82
C SER A 49 18.17 3.98 7.16
N THR A 50 17.19 4.53 7.87
CA THR A 50 15.99 5.09 7.25
C THR A 50 16.33 6.51 6.84
N SER A 51 16.24 6.80 5.53
CA SER A 51 16.43 8.14 5.02
C SER A 51 15.08 8.82 4.75
N VAL A 52 14.88 10.00 5.31
CA VAL A 52 13.83 10.93 4.88
C VAL A 52 14.47 11.94 3.95
N THR A 53 13.86 12.17 2.78
CA THR A 53 14.36 13.15 1.82
C THR A 53 13.61 14.45 1.97
N ILE A 54 14.35 15.55 2.13
CA ILE A 54 13.82 16.90 2.24
C ILE A 54 14.26 17.68 1.00
N SER A 55 13.33 18.42 0.41
CA SER A 55 13.52 19.25 -0.78
C SER A 55 12.93 20.61 -0.53
N VAL A 56 13.74 21.65 -0.70
CA VAL A 56 13.31 23.05 -0.56
C VAL A 56 13.57 23.75 -1.89
N GLN A 57 12.56 24.42 -2.44
CA GLN A 57 12.62 25.12 -3.73
C GLN A 57 11.88 26.45 -3.60
N GLY A 58 12.61 27.56 -3.50
CA GLY A 58 12.04 28.88 -3.20
C GLY A 58 11.17 28.83 -1.95
N ARG A 59 9.85 28.91 -2.15
CA ARG A 59 8.83 28.90 -1.08
C ARG A 59 8.26 27.53 -0.76
N LYS A 60 8.56 26.51 -1.56
CA LYS A 60 7.98 25.18 -1.43
C LYS A 60 8.93 24.26 -0.67
N ILE A 61 8.43 23.64 0.39
CA ILE A 61 9.08 22.52 1.07
C ILE A 61 8.35 21.22 0.73
N ARG A 62 9.11 20.14 0.56
CA ARG A 62 8.61 18.79 0.31
C ARG A 62 9.43 17.78 1.10
N VAL A 63 8.75 16.90 1.81
CA VAL A 63 9.34 15.81 2.60
C VAL A 63 8.77 14.48 2.12
N GLU A 64 9.63 13.49 1.89
CA GLU A 64 9.23 12.13 1.53
C GLU A 64 10.03 11.08 2.28
N GLY A 65 9.36 10.04 2.78
CA GLY A 65 9.99 8.99 3.55
C GLY A 65 8.99 8.11 4.29
N ASN A 66 9.52 7.20 5.11
CA ASN A 66 8.75 6.37 6.03
C ASN A 66 8.82 6.96 7.45
N PRO A 67 7.82 7.76 7.89
CA PRO A 67 7.83 8.34 9.22
C PRO A 67 7.79 7.26 10.32
N SER A 68 7.14 6.13 10.06
CA SER A 68 7.03 4.99 10.99
C SER A 68 8.35 4.23 11.19
N ARG A 69 9.38 4.50 10.38
CA ARG A 69 10.70 3.84 10.44
C ARG A 69 11.85 4.80 10.80
N VAL A 70 11.58 6.10 10.92
CA VAL A 70 12.60 7.08 11.35
C VAL A 70 13.09 6.71 12.74
N GLY A 71 14.41 6.60 12.92
CA GLY A 71 15.02 6.25 14.21
C GLY A 71 14.72 4.83 14.69
N ARG A 72 14.29 3.91 13.82
CA ARG A 72 13.90 2.54 14.21
C ARG A 72 14.52 1.46 13.33
N LEU A 73 14.76 0.30 13.95
CA LEU A 73 15.29 -0.90 13.28
C LEU A 73 14.27 -1.60 12.38
N ASP A 74 12.99 -1.48 12.72
CA ASP A 74 11.89 -2.14 12.03
C ASP A 74 10.66 -1.22 11.92
N ASN A 75 9.72 -1.63 11.07
CA ASN A 75 8.44 -0.99 10.83
C ASN A 75 7.31 -2.03 10.83
N LEU A 76 7.37 -3.03 11.72
CA LEU A 76 6.29 -4.01 11.82
C LEU A 76 4.97 -3.31 12.14
N PHE A 77 5.00 -2.45 13.14
CA PHE A 77 3.94 -1.51 13.51
C PHE A 77 4.44 -0.07 13.39
N GLY A 78 3.53 0.86 13.10
CA GLY A 78 3.85 2.26 12.85
C GLY A 78 2.75 3.21 13.31
N TYR A 79 2.86 4.47 12.88
CA TYR A 79 1.89 5.52 13.18
C TYR A 79 0.56 5.29 12.45
N THR A 80 -0.54 5.52 13.16
CA THR A 80 -1.89 5.23 12.67
C THR A 80 -2.63 6.46 12.18
N THR A 81 -2.06 7.66 12.40
CA THR A 81 -2.66 8.92 11.94
C THR A 81 -1.67 9.78 11.15
N ILE A 82 -2.19 10.58 10.22
CA ILE A 82 -1.39 11.56 9.48
C ILE A 82 -0.76 12.58 10.45
N GLU A 83 -1.46 12.99 11.50
CA GLU A 83 -0.95 13.94 12.51
C GLU A 83 0.34 13.43 13.16
N GLN A 84 0.40 12.15 13.54
CA GLN A 84 1.60 11.55 14.10
C GLN A 84 2.76 11.54 13.09
N CYS A 85 2.47 11.23 11.83
CA CYS A 85 3.47 11.27 10.76
C CYS A 85 3.99 12.69 10.49
N ILE A 86 3.11 13.69 10.46
CA ILE A 86 3.47 15.09 10.29
C ILE A 86 4.30 15.59 11.48
N SER A 87 3.99 15.14 12.70
CA SER A 87 4.77 15.50 13.90
C SER A 87 6.24 15.07 13.76
N VAL A 88 6.49 13.86 13.24
CA VAL A 88 7.86 13.40 12.95
C VAL A 88 8.53 14.28 11.90
N TYR A 89 7.83 14.60 10.80
CA TYR A 89 8.40 15.47 9.77
C TYR A 89 8.69 16.86 10.32
N ASN A 90 7.79 17.44 11.11
CA ASN A 90 7.98 18.76 11.71
C ASN A 90 9.15 18.80 12.70
N ALA A 91 9.40 17.71 13.45
CA ALA A 91 10.60 17.59 14.28
C ALA A 91 11.88 17.63 13.43
N LEU A 92 11.94 16.86 12.35
CA LEU A 92 13.08 16.88 11.41
C LEU A 92 13.26 18.25 10.76
N LEU A 93 12.18 18.91 10.35
CA LEU A 93 12.25 20.24 9.76
C LEU A 93 12.80 21.28 10.73
N ARG A 94 12.41 21.19 12.01
CA ARG A 94 12.92 22.06 13.09
C ARG A 94 14.42 21.92 13.29
N GLU A 95 14.97 20.70 13.22
CA GLU A 95 16.42 20.45 13.31
C GLU A 95 17.21 21.18 12.21
N HIS A 96 16.59 21.42 11.06
CA HIS A 96 17.18 22.14 9.93
C HIS A 96 16.76 23.62 9.86
N GLY A 97 16.09 24.16 10.88
CA GLY A 97 15.61 25.55 10.90
C GLY A 97 14.53 25.86 9.86
N LEU A 98 13.81 24.84 9.37
CA LEU A 98 12.76 24.96 8.37
C LEU A 98 11.37 25.02 9.03
N PRO A 99 10.40 25.73 8.43
CA PRO A 99 9.04 25.78 8.95
C PRO A 99 8.38 24.41 8.84
N GLY A 100 7.61 24.05 9.87
CA GLY A 100 6.81 22.82 9.87
C GLY A 100 5.58 22.91 8.96
N PHE A 101 5.02 21.75 8.65
CA PHE A 101 3.75 21.61 7.97
C PHE A 101 2.57 22.01 8.86
N THR A 102 1.58 22.69 8.27
CA THR A 102 0.33 23.10 8.93
C THR A 102 -0.88 22.49 8.23
N ARG A 103 -1.99 22.36 8.96
CA ARG A 103 -3.27 21.94 8.38
C ARG A 103 -3.76 22.98 7.39
N CYS A 104 -4.32 22.53 6.29
CA CYS A 104 -5.12 23.35 5.39
C CYS A 104 -6.40 23.79 6.11
N THR A 105 -6.74 25.06 5.98
CA THR A 105 -7.98 25.65 6.48
C THR A 105 -8.86 26.21 5.36
N ARG A 106 -8.26 26.51 4.19
CA ARG A 106 -8.95 27.06 3.03
C ARG A 106 -8.50 26.41 1.73
N LEU A 107 -9.42 26.37 0.76
CA LEU A 107 -9.12 26.07 -0.63
C LEU A 107 -9.47 27.27 -1.49
N ASP A 108 -8.49 27.75 -2.24
CA ASP A 108 -8.65 28.80 -3.23
C ASP A 108 -8.52 28.21 -4.64
N ILE A 109 -9.10 28.88 -5.62
CA ILE A 109 -8.92 28.54 -7.04
C ILE A 109 -7.92 29.52 -7.63
N ARG A 110 -6.86 28.99 -8.26
CA ARG A 110 -5.85 29.80 -8.92
C ARG A 110 -6.50 30.54 -10.09
N THR A 111 -6.46 31.87 -10.05
CA THR A 111 -6.85 32.72 -11.16
C THR A 111 -5.73 32.69 -12.21
N GLY A 112 -6.08 32.40 -13.48
CA GLY A 112 -5.12 32.13 -14.57
C GLY A 112 -4.24 33.32 -15.00
N ALA A 113 -4.21 34.42 -14.25
CA ALA A 113 -3.48 35.65 -14.60
C ALA A 113 -1.95 35.47 -14.62
N SER A 114 -1.43 34.39 -14.01
CA SER A 114 0.01 34.09 -13.94
C SER A 114 0.50 33.05 -14.96
N GLY A 115 -0.27 32.78 -16.02
CA GLY A 115 0.07 31.73 -17.01
C GLY A 115 -0.12 30.29 -16.50
N ALA A 116 -0.59 30.12 -15.26
CA ALA A 116 -1.00 28.84 -14.71
C ALA A 116 -2.39 28.43 -15.21
N LYS A 117 -2.66 27.11 -15.29
CA LYS A 117 -3.96 26.59 -15.71
C LYS A 117 -5.07 27.10 -14.77
N SER A 118 -6.09 27.73 -15.35
CA SER A 118 -7.30 28.11 -14.62
C SER A 118 -7.98 26.87 -14.04
N GLY A 119 -8.42 26.95 -12.77
CA GLY A 119 -9.13 25.87 -12.09
C GLY A 119 -8.28 25.02 -11.14
N ASP A 120 -6.96 25.20 -11.09
CA ASP A 120 -6.11 24.52 -10.10
C ASP A 120 -6.44 24.99 -8.67
N ARG A 121 -6.62 24.04 -7.76
CA ARG A 121 -6.92 24.32 -6.34
C ARG A 121 -5.63 24.53 -5.54
N ILE A 122 -5.55 25.65 -4.85
CA ILE A 122 -4.47 26.00 -3.90
C ILE A 122 -5.01 25.83 -2.49
N ALA A 123 -4.15 25.38 -1.58
CA ALA A 123 -4.45 25.32 -0.16
C ALA A 123 -3.40 26.12 0.60
N ASP A 124 -3.78 26.63 1.76
CA ASP A 124 -2.95 27.40 2.69
C ASP A 124 -2.06 26.54 3.61
N GLY A 125 -2.18 25.22 3.51
CA GLY A 125 -1.44 24.25 4.33
C GLY A 125 -0.86 23.09 3.52
N ALA A 126 -0.55 22.01 4.24
CA ALA A 126 0.18 20.88 3.71
C ALA A 126 -0.66 20.00 2.78
N LYS A 127 -0.07 19.67 1.63
CA LYS A 127 -0.63 18.78 0.61
C LYS A 127 0.06 17.43 0.64
N ILE A 128 -0.72 16.36 0.77
CA ILE A 128 -0.28 14.97 0.65
C ILE A 128 -0.19 14.60 -0.83
N GLU A 129 1.00 14.22 -1.28
CA GLU A 129 1.28 13.81 -2.65
C GLU A 129 1.36 12.28 -2.80
N ARG A 130 1.61 11.55 -1.71
CA ARG A 130 1.57 10.08 -1.66
C ARG A 130 1.35 9.63 -0.21
N ILE A 131 0.58 8.56 -0.04
CA ILE A 131 0.42 7.87 1.24
C ILE A 131 0.36 6.36 1.01
N ASP A 132 1.14 5.59 1.78
CA ASP A 132 1.13 4.13 1.73
C ASP A 132 0.48 3.57 3.01
N LEU A 133 -0.73 3.05 2.85
CA LEU A 133 -1.54 2.45 3.90
C LEU A 133 -1.17 0.98 4.08
N THR A 134 -0.91 0.57 5.31
CA THR A 134 -0.38 -0.76 5.60
C THR A 134 -1.14 -1.46 6.72
N THR A 135 -1.42 -2.74 6.52
CA THR A 135 -1.98 -3.62 7.56
C THR A 135 -1.26 -4.96 7.51
N ASN A 136 -0.83 -5.47 8.67
CA ASN A 136 -0.34 -6.83 8.79
C ASN A 136 -1.50 -7.74 9.22
N VAL A 137 -1.63 -8.87 8.55
CA VAL A 137 -2.59 -9.91 8.91
C VAL A 137 -1.82 -11.18 9.29
N ALA A 138 -2.33 -11.89 10.29
CA ALA A 138 -1.82 -13.19 10.68
C ALA A 138 -2.66 -14.28 10.01
N VAL A 139 -2.00 -15.17 9.28
CA VAL A 139 -2.67 -16.32 8.63
C VAL A 139 -2.25 -17.67 9.23
N GLY A 140 -1.41 -17.63 10.27
CA GLY A 140 -0.85 -18.80 10.93
C GLY A 140 0.39 -19.35 10.22
N SER A 141 1.27 -19.96 11.00
CA SER A 141 2.52 -20.56 10.52
C SER A 141 2.27 -21.54 9.37
N GLY A 142 3.10 -21.44 8.32
CA GLY A 142 3.04 -22.28 7.13
C GLY A 142 1.94 -21.96 6.12
N ASN A 143 1.02 -21.02 6.41
CA ASN A 143 -0.11 -20.72 5.53
C ASN A 143 0.12 -19.54 4.57
N VAL A 144 1.20 -18.77 4.75
CA VAL A 144 1.47 -17.52 4.00
C VAL A 144 1.45 -17.71 2.48
N VAL A 145 2.19 -18.70 1.97
CA VAL A 145 2.28 -18.97 0.52
C VAL A 145 0.92 -19.40 -0.05
N SER A 146 0.19 -20.24 0.68
CA SER A 146 -1.15 -20.68 0.29
C SER A 146 -2.14 -19.51 0.26
N TYR A 147 -2.11 -18.65 1.27
CA TYR A 147 -2.92 -17.44 1.33
C TYR A 147 -2.61 -16.50 0.16
N LEU A 148 -1.34 -16.20 -0.07
CA LEU A 148 -0.90 -15.34 -1.19
C LEU A 148 -1.33 -15.92 -2.54
N ARG A 149 -1.16 -17.23 -2.75
CA ARG A 149 -1.64 -17.91 -3.96
C ARG A 149 -3.15 -17.76 -4.13
N GLY A 150 -3.92 -17.98 -3.06
CA GLY A 150 -5.38 -17.81 -3.04
C GLY A 150 -5.79 -16.39 -3.45
N VAL A 151 -5.32 -15.37 -2.74
CA VAL A 151 -5.69 -13.97 -3.04
C VAL A 151 -5.20 -13.51 -4.42
N SER A 152 -4.10 -14.08 -4.93
CA SER A 152 -3.59 -13.74 -6.28
C SER A 152 -4.51 -14.14 -7.43
N SER A 153 -5.44 -15.08 -7.19
CA SER A 153 -6.47 -15.45 -8.16
C SER A 153 -7.57 -14.38 -8.29
N GLN A 154 -7.69 -13.51 -7.29
CA GLN A 154 -8.75 -12.51 -7.19
C GLN A 154 -8.38 -11.20 -7.90
N ARG A 155 -9.43 -10.49 -8.35
CA ARG A 155 -9.32 -9.12 -8.90
C ARG A 155 -9.85 -8.08 -7.91
N ILE A 156 -9.28 -6.89 -7.97
CA ILE A 156 -9.73 -5.69 -7.23
C ILE A 156 -10.17 -4.65 -8.24
N GLY A 157 -11.48 -4.49 -8.43
CA GLY A 157 -12.04 -3.77 -9.57
C GLY A 157 -11.47 -4.30 -10.88
N HIS A 158 -10.80 -3.44 -11.65
CA HIS A 158 -10.13 -3.81 -12.89
C HIS A 158 -8.70 -4.33 -12.72
N SER A 159 -8.16 -4.30 -11.51
CA SER A 159 -6.77 -4.71 -11.24
C SER A 159 -6.65 -6.23 -11.16
N ILE A 160 -5.64 -6.77 -11.84
CA ILE A 160 -5.39 -8.20 -12.00
C ILE A 160 -4.28 -8.61 -11.02
N GLY A 161 -4.51 -9.70 -10.29
CA GLY A 161 -3.53 -10.29 -9.39
C GLY A 161 -2.35 -10.91 -10.14
N PHE A 162 -1.14 -10.46 -9.78
CA PHE A 162 0.13 -10.96 -10.27
C PHE A 162 0.94 -11.52 -9.10
N LEU A 163 1.03 -12.84 -9.03
CA LEU A 163 1.89 -13.57 -8.10
C LEU A 163 3.30 -13.65 -8.70
N TYR A 164 4.29 -13.21 -7.93
CA TYR A 164 5.69 -13.32 -8.36
C TYR A 164 6.14 -14.79 -8.36
N PRO A 165 7.15 -15.16 -9.18
CA PRO A 165 7.58 -16.55 -9.33
C PRO A 165 7.96 -17.27 -8.03
N ASN A 166 8.47 -16.53 -7.04
CA ASN A 166 8.83 -17.08 -5.72
C ASN A 166 7.61 -17.38 -4.82
N GLY A 167 6.40 -16.99 -5.22
CA GLY A 167 5.18 -17.18 -4.45
C GLY A 167 5.05 -16.32 -3.18
N ARG A 168 6.00 -15.40 -2.92
CA ARG A 168 6.09 -14.63 -1.67
C ARG A 168 5.51 -13.22 -1.75
N THR A 169 5.15 -12.77 -2.95
CA THR A 169 4.57 -11.44 -3.19
C THR A 169 3.48 -11.52 -4.24
N VAL A 170 2.38 -10.82 -4.01
CA VAL A 170 1.29 -10.59 -4.94
C VAL A 170 1.09 -9.10 -5.10
N THR A 171 0.76 -8.68 -6.31
CA THR A 171 0.40 -7.29 -6.61
C THR A 171 -0.86 -7.25 -7.45
N TRP A 172 -1.64 -6.18 -7.32
CA TRP A 172 -2.82 -5.97 -8.16
C TRP A 172 -2.59 -4.76 -9.05
N THR A 173 -2.47 -5.01 -10.35
CA THR A 173 -2.13 -3.97 -11.33
C THR A 173 -3.05 -4.02 -12.54
N PRO A 174 -3.22 -2.89 -13.26
CA PRO A 174 -4.14 -2.83 -14.41
C PRO A 174 -3.83 -3.84 -15.51
N LYS A 175 -2.54 -4.17 -15.69
CA LYS A 175 -2.05 -5.09 -16.74
C LYS A 175 -1.64 -6.46 -16.22
N GLY A 176 -1.73 -6.71 -14.90
CA GLY A 176 -1.34 -8.00 -14.30
C GLY A 176 0.14 -8.35 -14.50
N ASN A 177 1.03 -7.36 -14.52
CA ASN A 177 2.46 -7.53 -14.81
C ASN A 177 3.37 -6.99 -13.69
N GLY A 178 2.84 -6.82 -12.48
CA GLY A 178 3.57 -6.27 -11.33
C GLY A 178 3.83 -4.77 -11.37
N LYS A 179 3.58 -4.06 -12.49
CA LYS A 179 3.83 -2.62 -12.60
C LYS A 179 2.65 -1.81 -12.06
N GLY A 180 2.89 -1.01 -11.01
CA GLY A 180 1.86 -0.24 -10.34
C GLY A 180 1.11 0.72 -11.26
N GLY A 181 -0.18 0.94 -10.95
CA GLY A 181 -1.02 1.85 -11.70
C GLY A 181 -0.67 3.32 -11.44
N ARG A 182 -1.24 4.20 -12.26
CA ARG A 182 -1.08 5.67 -12.12
C ARG A 182 -1.71 6.23 -10.84
N LEU A 183 -2.85 5.67 -10.43
CA LEU A 183 -3.63 6.16 -9.30
C LEU A 183 -3.23 5.52 -7.97
N GLN A 184 -2.90 4.23 -7.99
CA GLN A 184 -2.59 3.47 -6.80
C GLN A 184 -1.85 2.18 -7.14
N TYR A 185 -1.24 1.57 -6.13
CA TYR A 185 -0.59 0.29 -6.20
C TYR A 185 -0.85 -0.53 -4.94
N ARG A 186 -1.23 -1.80 -5.11
CA ARG A 186 -1.59 -2.70 -4.01
C ARG A 186 -0.69 -3.92 -4.04
N LYS A 187 -0.18 -4.32 -2.88
CA LYS A 187 0.78 -5.40 -2.73
C LYS A 187 0.48 -6.19 -1.44
N ALA A 188 0.56 -7.50 -1.52
CA ALA A 188 0.54 -8.40 -0.38
C ALA A 188 1.82 -9.23 -0.39
N TYR A 189 2.52 -9.39 0.73
CA TYR A 189 3.75 -10.18 0.75
C TYR A 189 4.05 -10.81 2.10
N ASP A 190 4.88 -11.85 2.04
CA ASP A 190 5.43 -12.52 3.20
C ASP A 190 6.44 -11.63 3.92
N LYS A 191 6.06 -11.13 5.10
CA LYS A 191 6.88 -10.17 5.83
C LYS A 191 8.14 -10.80 6.43
N ALA A 192 8.06 -12.06 6.88
CA ALA A 192 9.22 -12.75 7.43
C ALA A 192 10.29 -12.96 6.33
N PHE A 193 9.85 -13.42 5.15
CA PHE A 193 10.72 -13.59 3.99
C PHE A 193 11.34 -12.27 3.54
N GLU A 194 10.57 -11.18 3.52
CA GLU A 194 11.10 -9.85 3.18
C GLU A 194 12.19 -9.39 4.17
N MET A 195 11.99 -9.66 5.46
CA MET A 195 12.98 -9.31 6.49
C MET A 195 14.27 -10.13 6.34
N ASP A 196 14.18 -11.40 5.96
CA ASP A 196 15.35 -12.24 5.68
C ASP A 196 16.18 -11.72 4.50
N GLN A 197 15.51 -11.20 3.46
CA GLN A 197 16.20 -10.71 2.25
C GLN A 197 16.78 -9.31 2.42
N ASN A 198 16.08 -8.41 3.13
CA ASN A 198 16.40 -6.98 3.12
C ASN A 198 16.85 -6.47 4.50
N CYS A 199 16.09 -6.77 5.54
CA CYS A 199 16.29 -6.14 6.86
C CYS A 199 17.47 -6.76 7.62
N LEU A 200 17.45 -8.07 7.84
CA LEU A 200 18.48 -8.77 8.60
C LEU A 200 19.88 -8.64 7.98
N PRO A 201 20.08 -8.79 6.66
CA PRO A 201 21.41 -8.62 6.07
C PRO A 201 21.95 -7.19 6.19
N LYS A 202 21.07 -6.20 6.24
CA LYS A 202 21.45 -4.79 6.45
C LYS A 202 21.88 -4.54 7.88
N ILE A 203 21.07 -4.99 8.86
CA ILE A 203 21.38 -4.83 10.29
C ILE A 203 22.63 -5.60 10.67
N LYS A 204 22.80 -6.84 10.17
CA LYS A 204 24.02 -7.63 10.36
C LYS A 204 25.28 -6.89 9.88
N ARG A 205 25.21 -6.23 8.72
CA ARG A 205 26.34 -5.46 8.17
C ARG A 205 26.66 -4.22 8.99
N LEU A 206 25.67 -3.58 9.62
CA LEU A 206 25.84 -2.34 10.37
C LEU A 206 26.29 -2.58 11.82
N PHE A 207 25.78 -3.62 12.48
CA PHE A 207 25.96 -3.82 13.92
C PHE A 207 26.61 -5.16 14.31
N GLY A 208 26.73 -6.11 13.38
CA GLY A 208 27.14 -7.50 13.67
C GLY A 208 25.95 -8.41 13.99
N ASP A 209 26.19 -9.72 14.04
CA ASP A 209 25.17 -10.74 14.36
C ASP A 209 24.97 -10.99 15.86
N GLU A 210 25.95 -10.66 16.69
CA GLU A 210 25.84 -10.75 18.15
C GLU A 210 25.25 -9.50 18.81
N SER A 211 24.92 -8.48 18.01
CA SER A 211 24.41 -7.18 18.49
C SER A 211 22.97 -7.28 19.00
N GLU A 212 22.61 -6.43 19.97
CA GLU A 212 21.24 -6.35 20.49
C GLU A 212 20.23 -5.90 19.44
N GLU A 213 20.64 -5.05 18.50
CA GLU A 213 19.85 -4.65 17.33
C GLU A 213 19.54 -5.84 16.43
N PHE A 214 20.54 -6.67 16.13
CA PHE A 214 20.34 -7.85 15.29
C PHE A 214 19.45 -8.87 15.97
N LYS A 215 19.69 -9.16 17.26
CA LYS A 215 18.84 -10.06 18.07
C LYS A 215 17.39 -9.58 18.11
N TYR A 216 17.16 -8.27 18.31
CA TYR A 216 15.83 -7.69 18.30
C TYR A 216 15.15 -7.84 16.94
N VAL A 217 15.82 -7.48 15.83
CA VAL A 217 15.22 -7.61 14.49
C VAL A 217 14.95 -9.07 14.13
N LYS A 218 15.82 -9.99 14.57
CA LYS A 218 15.61 -11.43 14.43
C LYS A 218 14.37 -11.87 15.21
N GLN A 219 14.17 -11.39 16.44
CA GLN A 219 12.96 -11.65 17.22
C GLN A 219 11.69 -11.15 16.51
N VAL A 220 11.73 -9.96 15.89
CA VAL A 220 10.62 -9.46 15.04
C VAL A 220 10.38 -10.37 13.83
N ARG A 221 11.44 -10.83 13.17
CA ARG A 221 11.32 -11.77 12.03
C ARG A 221 10.72 -13.10 12.46
N ASP A 222 11.20 -13.67 13.56
CA ASP A 222 10.72 -14.95 14.12
C ASP A 222 9.23 -14.84 14.49
N TYR A 223 8.82 -13.74 15.11
CA TYR A 223 7.42 -13.45 15.37
C TYR A 223 6.57 -13.38 14.08
N CYS A 224 7.09 -12.74 13.02
CA CYS A 224 6.41 -12.70 11.73
C CYS A 224 6.25 -14.10 11.12
N ALA A 225 7.25 -14.97 11.27
CA ALA A 225 7.22 -16.33 10.75
C ALA A 225 6.22 -17.21 11.53
N GLU A 226 6.24 -17.11 12.86
CA GLU A 226 5.34 -17.85 13.76
C GLU A 226 3.86 -17.51 13.50
N GLN A 227 3.55 -16.22 13.38
CA GLN A 227 2.17 -15.76 13.13
C GLN A 227 1.74 -15.91 11.67
N GLY A 228 2.67 -16.25 10.76
CA GLY A 228 2.43 -16.25 9.33
C GLY A 228 1.99 -14.86 8.84
N VAL A 229 2.84 -13.86 9.01
CA VAL A 229 2.48 -12.48 8.71
C VAL A 229 2.49 -12.20 7.21
N VAL A 230 1.32 -11.84 6.69
CA VAL A 230 1.16 -11.23 5.37
C VAL A 230 0.96 -9.73 5.55
N ARG A 231 1.82 -8.94 4.92
CA ARG A 231 1.65 -7.49 4.91
C ARG A 231 0.90 -7.05 3.66
N MET A 232 -0.20 -6.34 3.89
CA MET A 232 -1.05 -5.71 2.88
C MET A 232 -0.68 -4.21 2.81
N GLU A 233 -0.09 -3.78 1.69
CA GLU A 233 0.30 -2.38 1.42
C GLU A 233 -0.52 -1.81 0.27
N GLN A 234 -1.02 -0.59 0.44
CA GLN A 234 -1.72 0.18 -0.59
C GLN A 234 -1.14 1.58 -0.68
N GLU A 235 -0.41 1.82 -1.75
CA GLU A 235 0.09 3.13 -2.15
C GLU A 235 -1.02 3.90 -2.88
N LEU A 236 -1.40 5.05 -2.33
CA LEU A 236 -2.29 6.03 -2.96
C LEU A 236 -1.45 7.18 -3.51
N LYS A 237 -1.54 7.41 -4.82
CA LYS A 237 -0.71 8.40 -5.54
C LYS A 237 -1.40 9.75 -5.65
N SER A 238 -0.60 10.80 -5.87
CA SER A 238 -1.03 12.20 -5.92
C SER A 238 -2.30 12.44 -6.72
N GLU A 239 -2.43 11.80 -7.88
CA GLU A 239 -3.60 12.03 -8.73
C GLU A 239 -4.90 11.46 -8.13
N LEU A 240 -4.84 10.28 -7.50
CA LEU A 240 -5.99 9.72 -6.80
C LEU A 240 -6.37 10.61 -5.62
N LEU A 241 -5.38 11.04 -4.84
CA LEU A 241 -5.57 11.92 -3.69
C LEU A 241 -6.18 13.27 -4.11
N GLN A 242 -5.74 13.85 -5.22
CA GLN A 242 -6.32 15.08 -5.77
C GLN A 242 -7.75 14.87 -6.25
N ARG A 243 -8.01 13.77 -6.99
CA ARG A 243 -9.34 13.45 -7.54
C ARG A 243 -10.37 13.24 -6.43
N GLU A 244 -9.98 12.61 -5.33
CA GLU A 244 -10.86 12.37 -4.16
C GLU A 244 -10.76 13.47 -3.08
N ALA A 245 -10.03 14.57 -3.35
CA ALA A 245 -9.78 15.66 -2.41
C ALA A 245 -9.14 15.23 -1.07
N LEU A 246 -8.45 14.09 -1.05
CA LEU A 246 -7.72 13.52 0.10
C LEU A 246 -6.28 14.06 0.21
N CYS A 247 -5.89 14.98 -0.67
CA CYS A 247 -4.57 15.60 -0.61
C CYS A 247 -4.48 16.77 0.37
N TYR A 248 -5.60 17.37 0.81
CA TYR A 248 -5.58 18.59 1.64
C TYR A 248 -5.66 18.24 3.13
N TRP A 249 -4.52 18.04 3.78
CA TRP A 249 -4.50 17.64 5.19
C TRP A 249 -5.20 18.69 6.06
N GLY A 250 -6.23 18.28 6.81
CA GLY A 250 -7.08 19.18 7.60
C GLY A 250 -8.47 19.45 6.99
N LEU A 251 -8.67 19.16 5.70
CA LEU A 251 -9.93 19.40 4.99
C LEU A 251 -10.64 18.12 4.51
N PHE A 252 -10.19 16.94 4.93
CA PHE A 252 -10.89 15.67 4.70
C PHE A 252 -10.94 14.83 5.98
N LYS A 253 -11.89 13.89 6.02
CA LYS A 253 -12.00 12.92 7.12
C LYS A 253 -11.06 11.74 6.86
N GLU A 254 -10.14 11.49 7.78
CA GLU A 254 -9.15 10.40 7.67
C GLU A 254 -9.80 9.00 7.61
N SER A 255 -11.04 8.85 8.10
CA SER A 255 -11.83 7.61 7.95
C SER A 255 -11.95 7.14 6.49
N ARG A 256 -11.94 8.08 5.53
CA ARG A 256 -12.02 7.75 4.10
C ARG A 256 -10.83 6.93 3.62
N LEU A 257 -9.65 7.10 4.23
CA LEU A 257 -8.48 6.28 3.92
C LEU A 257 -8.66 4.83 4.42
N ASN A 258 -9.28 4.65 5.59
CA ASN A 258 -9.61 3.32 6.10
C ASN A 258 -10.60 2.62 5.15
N GLU A 259 -11.67 3.30 4.72
CA GLU A 259 -12.64 2.73 3.78
C GLU A 259 -12.00 2.23 2.47
N LEU A 260 -11.09 3.03 1.89
CA LEU A 260 -10.34 2.66 0.69
C LEU A 260 -9.41 1.45 0.91
N HIS A 261 -8.86 1.33 2.13
CA HIS A 261 -7.98 0.24 2.51
C HIS A 261 -8.74 -1.03 2.85
N ASP A 262 -9.89 -0.92 3.50
CA ASP A 262 -10.75 -2.04 3.87
C ASP A 262 -11.30 -2.74 2.63
N GLU A 263 -11.59 -2.02 1.54
CA GLU A 263 -11.93 -2.63 0.23
C GLU A 263 -10.80 -3.55 -0.28
N PHE A 264 -9.54 -3.15 -0.06
CA PHE A 264 -8.39 -3.98 -0.40
C PHE A 264 -8.24 -5.16 0.57
N LEU A 265 -8.42 -4.92 1.87
CA LEU A 265 -8.31 -5.97 2.87
C LEU A 265 -9.38 -7.05 2.70
N GLY A 266 -10.59 -6.72 2.24
CA GLY A 266 -11.67 -7.69 1.99
C GLY A 266 -11.50 -8.56 0.73
N ILE A 267 -10.32 -8.59 0.10
CA ILE A 267 -10.08 -9.39 -1.11
C ILE A 267 -10.34 -10.89 -0.92
N ASP A 268 -10.07 -11.40 0.27
CA ASP A 268 -10.20 -12.81 0.61
C ASP A 268 -11.62 -13.24 0.97
N GLU A 269 -12.53 -12.31 1.26
CA GLU A 269 -13.97 -12.60 1.45
C GLU A 269 -14.61 -13.23 0.21
N LYS A 270 -13.97 -13.09 -0.95
CA LYS A 270 -14.39 -13.70 -2.21
C LYS A 270 -13.99 -15.17 -2.32
N LEU A 271 -13.03 -15.64 -1.52
CA LEU A 271 -12.53 -17.03 -1.55
C LEU A 271 -13.48 -17.96 -0.79
N LYS A 272 -14.71 -18.11 -1.30
CA LYS A 272 -15.78 -18.87 -0.63
C LYS A 272 -15.81 -20.35 -0.96
N VAL A 273 -15.17 -20.75 -2.06
CA VAL A 273 -15.20 -22.13 -2.56
C VAL A 273 -14.09 -22.94 -1.88
N THR A 274 -14.50 -23.96 -1.13
CA THR A 274 -13.60 -24.86 -0.38
C THR A 274 -13.06 -26.02 -1.21
N ALA A 275 -13.68 -26.30 -2.36
CA ALA A 275 -13.22 -27.30 -3.32
C ALA A 275 -13.65 -26.92 -4.74
N MET A 276 -12.74 -27.07 -5.70
CA MET A 276 -12.97 -26.75 -7.10
C MET A 276 -13.61 -27.93 -7.85
N ASP A 277 -14.71 -28.47 -7.31
CA ASP A 277 -15.53 -29.48 -7.96
C ASP A 277 -16.95 -28.98 -8.26
N MET A 278 -17.64 -29.68 -9.16
CA MET A 278 -18.93 -29.25 -9.65
C MET A 278 -19.98 -29.14 -8.54
N MET A 279 -19.96 -30.04 -7.55
CA MET A 279 -20.94 -30.07 -6.48
C MET A 279 -20.75 -28.91 -5.53
N THR A 280 -19.51 -28.69 -5.05
CA THR A 280 -19.19 -27.58 -4.15
C THR A 280 -19.44 -26.22 -4.80
N ILE A 281 -19.07 -26.05 -6.08
CA ILE A 281 -19.35 -24.80 -6.80
C ILE A 281 -20.86 -24.57 -6.93
N ALA A 282 -21.63 -25.59 -7.33
CA ALA A 282 -23.07 -25.46 -7.51
C ALA A 282 -23.82 -25.25 -6.18
N GLU A 283 -23.39 -25.87 -5.10
CA GLU A 283 -23.94 -25.66 -3.75
C GLU A 283 -23.67 -24.25 -3.25
N GLN A 284 -22.43 -23.75 -3.38
CA GLN A 284 -22.10 -22.39 -2.97
C GLN A 284 -22.92 -21.34 -3.73
N LEU A 285 -23.14 -21.54 -5.04
CA LEU A 285 -23.98 -20.64 -5.84
C LEU A 285 -25.43 -20.56 -5.34
N LEU A 286 -25.98 -21.68 -4.84
CA LEU A 286 -27.33 -21.73 -4.28
C LEU A 286 -27.37 -21.15 -2.87
N GLN A 287 -26.40 -21.50 -2.03
CA GLN A 287 -26.30 -21.04 -0.64
C GLN A 287 -26.19 -19.52 -0.56
N ASP A 288 -25.42 -18.89 -1.46
CA ASP A 288 -25.26 -17.44 -1.54
C ASP A 288 -26.42 -16.74 -2.27
N GLY A 289 -27.45 -17.48 -2.71
CA GLY A 289 -28.59 -16.94 -3.46
C GLY A 289 -28.20 -16.31 -4.79
N ILE A 290 -27.10 -16.76 -5.41
CA ILE A 290 -26.58 -16.20 -6.68
C ILE A 290 -27.42 -16.70 -7.86
N VAL A 291 -27.98 -17.90 -7.74
CA VAL A 291 -28.87 -18.53 -8.73
C VAL A 291 -30.10 -19.09 -8.02
N SER A 292 -31.23 -19.13 -8.73
CA SER A 292 -32.52 -19.55 -8.18
C SER A 292 -32.83 -21.05 -8.37
N SER A 293 -32.03 -21.78 -9.15
CA SER A 293 -32.30 -23.19 -9.44
C SER A 293 -31.02 -24.02 -9.55
N ARG A 294 -31.13 -25.31 -9.22
CA ARG A 294 -30.02 -26.28 -9.35
C ARG A 294 -29.53 -26.41 -10.78
N GLN A 295 -30.42 -26.31 -11.76
CA GLN A 295 -30.05 -26.33 -13.18
C GLN A 295 -29.11 -25.17 -13.54
N ALA A 296 -29.45 -23.94 -13.11
CA ALA A 296 -28.62 -22.76 -13.35
C ALA A 296 -27.28 -22.84 -12.59
N ALA A 297 -27.28 -23.41 -11.38
CA ALA A 297 -26.08 -23.68 -10.60
C ALA A 297 -25.14 -24.65 -11.32
N ASN A 298 -25.64 -25.82 -11.73
CA ASN A 298 -24.88 -26.84 -12.43
C ASN A 298 -24.33 -26.32 -13.76
N SER A 299 -25.13 -25.60 -14.56
CA SER A 299 -24.67 -25.00 -15.81
C SER A 299 -23.52 -24.01 -15.58
N THR A 300 -23.60 -23.20 -14.53
CA THR A 300 -22.54 -22.25 -14.17
C THR A 300 -21.29 -22.97 -13.65
N ALA A 301 -21.47 -24.02 -12.85
CA ALA A 301 -20.38 -24.87 -12.36
C ALA A 301 -19.66 -25.58 -13.51
N SER A 302 -20.39 -26.11 -14.50
CA SER A 302 -19.82 -26.72 -15.70
C SER A 302 -18.93 -25.74 -16.47
N CYS A 303 -19.29 -24.45 -16.58
CA CYS A 303 -18.40 -23.46 -17.18
C CYS A 303 -17.08 -23.30 -16.42
N ALA A 304 -17.11 -23.36 -15.08
CA ALA A 304 -15.89 -23.34 -14.28
C ALA A 304 -15.03 -24.59 -14.49
N ILE A 305 -15.63 -25.78 -14.54
CA ILE A 305 -14.93 -27.03 -14.83
C ILE A 305 -14.26 -26.98 -16.21
N LEU A 306 -15.01 -26.58 -17.24
CA LEU A 306 -14.50 -26.45 -18.60
C LEU A 306 -13.33 -25.45 -18.68
N TRP A 307 -13.44 -24.31 -17.98
CA TRP A 307 -12.35 -23.35 -17.86
C TRP A 307 -11.10 -23.97 -17.21
N MET A 308 -11.28 -24.78 -16.16
CA MET A 308 -10.16 -25.48 -15.50
C MET A 308 -9.47 -26.50 -16.41
N HIS A 309 -10.21 -27.10 -17.36
CA HIS A 309 -9.66 -27.96 -18.40
C HIS A 309 -9.09 -27.19 -19.62
N GLY A 310 -8.98 -25.86 -19.53
CA GLY A 310 -8.34 -25.04 -20.57
C GLY A 310 -9.29 -24.51 -21.64
N GLN A 311 -10.61 -24.64 -21.48
CA GLN A 311 -11.56 -24.06 -22.43
C GLN A 311 -11.46 -22.53 -22.41
N ILE A 312 -11.30 -21.95 -23.60
CA ILE A 312 -11.35 -20.51 -23.84
C ILE A 312 -12.80 -20.10 -24.09
N PHE A 313 -13.27 -19.09 -23.38
CA PHE A 313 -14.62 -18.58 -23.49
C PHE A 313 -14.68 -17.29 -24.30
N ASP A 314 -15.66 -17.21 -25.20
CA ASP A 314 -16.02 -15.98 -25.89
C ASP A 314 -16.87 -15.09 -24.98
N PHE A 315 -16.27 -14.00 -24.50
CA PHE A 315 -16.91 -13.01 -23.65
C PHE A 315 -17.71 -11.96 -24.43
N ALA A 316 -17.89 -12.08 -25.75
CA ALA A 316 -18.88 -11.30 -26.47
C ALA A 316 -20.30 -11.78 -26.13
N LYS A 317 -20.47 -13.09 -25.92
CA LYS A 317 -21.77 -13.74 -25.62
C LYS A 317 -22.30 -13.35 -24.24
N SER A 318 -23.57 -12.94 -24.19
CA SER A 318 -24.26 -12.55 -22.95
C SER A 318 -24.27 -13.66 -21.90
N GLN A 319 -24.52 -14.90 -22.31
CA GLN A 319 -24.56 -16.06 -21.42
C GLN A 319 -23.20 -16.29 -20.73
N THR A 320 -22.09 -16.22 -21.47
CA THR A 320 -20.73 -16.31 -20.91
C THR A 320 -20.48 -15.21 -19.88
N LYS A 321 -20.89 -13.97 -20.17
CA LYS A 321 -20.77 -12.84 -19.22
C LYS A 321 -21.56 -13.12 -17.94
N THR A 322 -22.75 -13.70 -18.04
CA THR A 322 -23.59 -14.08 -16.90
C THR A 322 -22.92 -15.14 -16.04
N HIS A 323 -22.42 -16.22 -16.62
CA HIS A 323 -21.70 -17.25 -15.86
C HIS A 323 -20.44 -16.68 -15.19
N ALA A 324 -19.68 -15.85 -15.90
CA ALA A 324 -18.51 -15.18 -15.33
C ALA A 324 -18.87 -14.27 -14.16
N ALA A 325 -19.97 -13.51 -14.25
CA ALA A 325 -20.44 -12.65 -13.17
C ALA A 325 -20.85 -13.48 -11.93
N ARG A 326 -21.56 -14.60 -12.13
CA ARG A 326 -21.95 -15.52 -11.05
C ARG A 326 -20.73 -16.15 -10.37
N LEU A 327 -19.81 -16.71 -11.15
CA LEU A 327 -18.59 -17.33 -10.65
C LEU A 327 -17.68 -16.34 -9.90
N ASN A 328 -17.59 -15.08 -10.36
CA ASN A 328 -16.84 -14.05 -9.66
C ASN A 328 -17.35 -13.78 -8.24
N ARG A 329 -18.65 -13.97 -7.96
CA ARG A 329 -19.24 -13.77 -6.63
C ARG A 329 -18.80 -14.81 -5.60
N ILE A 330 -18.30 -15.96 -6.07
CA ILE A 330 -17.74 -17.04 -5.25
C ILE A 330 -16.22 -17.19 -5.45
N GLY A 331 -15.56 -16.19 -6.04
CA GLY A 331 -14.11 -16.14 -6.19
C GLY A 331 -13.52 -16.88 -7.39
N ILE A 332 -14.34 -17.37 -8.33
CA ILE A 332 -13.85 -18.04 -9.54
C ILE A 332 -13.88 -17.06 -10.71
N ASN A 333 -12.70 -16.64 -11.18
CA ASN A 333 -12.58 -15.66 -12.27
C ASN A 333 -12.16 -16.30 -13.59
N ILE A 334 -13.14 -16.78 -14.35
CA ILE A 334 -12.92 -17.41 -15.67
C ILE A 334 -12.48 -16.46 -16.79
N ARG A 335 -12.36 -15.14 -16.52
CA ARG A 335 -11.82 -14.17 -17.48
C ARG A 335 -10.28 -14.16 -17.50
N ASN A 336 -9.66 -14.73 -16.48
CA ASN A 336 -8.21 -14.92 -16.45
C ASN A 336 -7.86 -16.23 -17.15
N ALA A 337 -6.62 -16.33 -17.65
CA ALA A 337 -6.08 -17.63 -18.04
C ALA A 337 -6.12 -18.57 -16.83
N CYS A 338 -6.53 -19.82 -17.04
CA CYS A 338 -6.51 -20.82 -15.98
C CYS A 338 -5.06 -21.14 -15.65
N ASP A 339 -4.64 -20.76 -14.45
CA ASP A 339 -3.33 -21.11 -13.91
C ASP A 339 -3.53 -22.26 -12.92
N THR A 340 -3.46 -23.50 -13.42
CA THR A 340 -3.65 -24.70 -12.61
C THR A 340 -2.61 -24.81 -11.49
N SER A 341 -1.49 -24.06 -11.53
CA SER A 341 -0.53 -23.98 -10.43
C SER A 341 -1.02 -23.10 -9.27
N ARG A 342 -1.90 -22.12 -9.54
CA ARG A 342 -2.65 -21.37 -8.50
C ARG A 342 -3.73 -22.23 -7.85
N PHE A 343 -4.18 -23.27 -8.55
CA PHE A 343 -5.22 -24.20 -8.12
C PHE A 343 -4.68 -25.63 -7.91
N ALA A 344 -3.37 -25.80 -7.70
CA ALA A 344 -2.60 -27.05 -7.84
C ALA A 344 -3.42 -28.35 -7.62
N PRO A 345 -3.48 -29.27 -8.62
CA PRO A 345 -4.28 -30.48 -8.55
C PRO A 345 -3.54 -31.55 -7.74
N VAL A 346 -4.05 -31.84 -6.55
CA VAL A 346 -4.09 -33.20 -6.05
C VAL A 346 -5.56 -33.41 -5.70
N PHE A 347 -6.24 -34.23 -6.51
CA PHE A 347 -7.55 -34.82 -6.25
C PHE A 347 -8.17 -34.44 -4.90
N VAL A 348 -9.25 -33.66 -4.92
CA VAL A 348 -10.18 -33.47 -3.80
C VAL A 348 -9.49 -33.57 -2.43
N ARG A 349 -8.51 -32.71 -2.17
CA ARG A 349 -8.01 -32.51 -0.81
C ARG A 349 -8.59 -31.20 -0.34
N GLN A 350 -9.44 -31.30 0.69
CA GLN A 350 -10.01 -30.20 1.46
C GLN A 350 -9.10 -28.96 1.39
N CYS A 351 -9.60 -27.82 0.90
CA CYS A 351 -8.92 -26.56 1.17
C CYS A 351 -8.76 -26.46 2.69
N ARG A 352 -7.51 -26.46 3.16
CA ARG A 352 -7.24 -26.14 4.55
C ARG A 352 -7.70 -24.70 4.77
N GLU A 353 -8.67 -24.51 5.64
CA GLU A 353 -9.17 -23.19 5.97
C GLU A 353 -8.03 -22.37 6.58
N VAL A 354 -7.73 -21.23 5.94
CA VAL A 354 -6.74 -20.28 6.44
C VAL A 354 -7.50 -19.13 7.09
N THR A 355 -7.53 -19.13 8.43
CA THR A 355 -8.18 -18.06 9.18
C THR A 355 -7.27 -16.84 9.25
N LYS A 356 -7.72 -15.74 8.65
CA LYS A 356 -7.08 -14.43 8.78
C LYS A 356 -7.49 -13.77 10.09
N SER A 357 -6.53 -13.20 10.79
CA SER A 357 -6.76 -12.40 11.99
C SER A 357 -5.88 -11.15 12.02
N THR A 358 -6.24 -10.19 12.88
CA THR A 358 -5.40 -9.03 13.16
C THR A 358 -4.14 -9.45 13.90
N LEU A 359 -2.98 -8.97 13.45
CA LEU A 359 -1.71 -9.24 14.13
C LEU A 359 -1.66 -8.49 15.47
N ALA A 360 -1.54 -9.22 16.59
CA ALA A 360 -1.36 -8.65 17.91
C ALA A 360 0.01 -7.97 18.06
N VAL A 361 0.12 -6.96 18.93
CA VAL A 361 1.43 -6.35 19.23
C VAL A 361 2.02 -7.07 20.46
N PRO A 362 3.15 -7.78 20.33
CA PRO A 362 3.72 -8.50 21.46
C PRO A 362 4.29 -7.53 22.50
N ALA A 363 4.29 -7.95 23.78
CA ALA A 363 4.68 -7.08 24.91
C ALA A 363 6.13 -6.58 24.84
N TRP A 364 7.03 -7.38 24.26
CA TRP A 364 8.45 -7.03 24.08
C TRP A 364 8.71 -6.06 22.93
N TYR A 365 7.72 -5.77 22.07
CA TYR A 365 7.91 -4.96 20.88
C TYR A 365 8.17 -3.49 21.22
N LYS A 366 9.25 -2.92 20.65
CA LYS A 366 9.64 -1.53 20.87
C LYS A 366 8.72 -0.60 20.07
N ARG A 367 7.67 -0.09 20.75
CA ARG A 367 6.70 0.86 20.21
C ARG A 367 7.29 2.27 20.07
N VAL A 368 6.58 3.09 19.31
CA VAL A 368 6.92 4.49 19.13
C VAL A 368 6.46 5.30 20.34
N ASN A 369 7.39 5.99 21.01
CA ASN A 369 7.08 6.94 22.08
C ASN A 369 6.54 8.24 21.48
N HIS A 370 5.22 8.31 21.30
CA HIS A 370 4.52 9.52 20.84
C HIS A 370 4.53 10.66 21.87
N LEU A 371 4.85 10.36 23.14
CA LEU A 371 4.86 11.34 24.24
C LEU A 371 6.14 12.18 24.33
N HIS A 372 7.25 11.74 23.72
CA HIS A 372 8.50 12.53 23.68
C HIS A 372 8.48 13.67 22.65
N GLN A 373 7.47 13.74 21.77
CA GLN A 373 7.41 14.74 20.70
C GLN A 373 6.43 15.90 20.96
N VAL A 374 5.65 15.87 22.04
CA VAL A 374 4.70 16.94 22.41
C VAL A 374 5.23 17.83 23.55
N SER A 375 6.44 17.53 24.05
CA SER A 375 7.11 18.25 25.14
C SER A 375 8.47 18.77 24.69
N ALA A 376 8.47 19.62 23.66
CA ALA A 376 9.58 20.54 23.35
C ALA A 376 9.08 21.73 22.51
#